data_AF-K2CC36-F1
#
_entry.id   AF-K2CC36-F1
#
_cell.length_a   1.000
_cell.length_b   1.000
_cell.length_c   1.000
_cell.angle_alpha   90.00
_cell.angle_beta   90.00
_cell.angle_gamma   90.00
#
_symmetry.space_group_name_H-M   'P 1'
#
loop_
_entity.id
_entity.type
_entity.pdbx_description
1 polymer ?
#
loop_
_entity_poly.entity_id
_entity_poly.type
_entity_poly.pdbx_seq_one_letter_code
_entity_poly.pdbx_strand_id
1 'polypeptide(L)'
;MHATFRCVTCNGIESRAKQLVERDFADAWASRKILWEEVNFQENEGLAKKFDVAASCVVVSVVQGDEILEFNRLDEVWPLLEKPAEFDVYVSDAVRKALGKINGDNK
;
A
#
# COMPACT_ATOMS: atom_id res chain seq x y z
N MET A 1 2.67 -3.63 -5.00
CA MET A 1 3.82 -4.36 -5.56
C MET A 1 3.30 -5.64 -6.18
N HIS A 2 3.43 -5.79 -7.48
CA HIS A 2 2.99 -7.01 -8.16
C HIS A 2 4.17 -7.76 -8.74
N ALA A 3 4.10 -9.08 -8.73
CA ALA A 3 4.96 -9.89 -9.56
C ALA A 3 4.55 -9.70 -11.03
N THR A 4 5.45 -10.02 -11.95
CA THR A 4 5.13 -10.17 -13.38
C THR A 4 4.00 -11.18 -13.57
N PHE A 5 3.94 -12.21 -12.70
CA PHE A 5 2.83 -13.15 -12.65
C PHE A 5 1.75 -12.69 -11.65
N ARG A 6 0.62 -12.21 -12.17
CA ARG A 6 -0.51 -11.77 -11.34
C ARG A 6 -1.44 -12.94 -11.02
N CYS A 7 -1.49 -13.35 -9.75
CA CYS A 7 -2.47 -14.34 -9.29
C CYS A 7 -3.85 -13.68 -9.07
N VAL A 8 -4.93 -14.47 -9.16
CA VAL A 8 -6.32 -13.99 -8.96
C VAL A 8 -6.51 -13.31 -7.61
N THR A 9 -5.89 -13.86 -6.55
CA THR A 9 -5.93 -13.30 -5.19
C THR A 9 -5.22 -11.95 -5.13
N CYS A 10 -4.06 -11.82 -5.78
CA CYS A 10 -3.29 -10.57 -5.80
C CYS A 10 -4.08 -9.45 -6.47
N ASN A 11 -4.72 -9.73 -7.61
CA ASN A 11 -5.59 -8.77 -8.28
C ASN A 11 -6.80 -8.38 -7.41
N GLY A 12 -7.36 -9.34 -6.67
CA GLY A 12 -8.46 -9.09 -5.73
C GLY A 12 -8.06 -8.16 -4.60
N ILE A 13 -6.93 -8.42 -3.95
CA ILE A 13 -6.36 -7.57 -2.89
C ILE A 13 -6.07 -6.16 -3.43
N GLU A 14 -5.41 -6.06 -4.58
CA GLU A 14 -5.03 -4.79 -5.20
C GLU A 14 -6.27 -3.95 -5.52
N SER A 15 -7.26 -4.55 -6.21
CA SER A 15 -8.50 -3.87 -6.58
C SER A 15 -9.27 -3.42 -5.34
N ARG A 16 -9.33 -4.27 -4.31
CA ARG A 16 -10.04 -3.96 -3.06
C ARG A 16 -9.36 -2.83 -2.29
N ALA A 17 -8.05 -2.89 -2.13
CA ALA A 17 -7.27 -1.84 -1.48
C ALA A 17 -7.39 -0.51 -2.25
N LYS A 18 -7.36 -0.55 -3.59
CA LYS A 18 -7.56 0.64 -4.42
C LYS A 18 -8.94 1.26 -4.19
N GLN A 19 -10.00 0.46 -4.28
CA GLN A 19 -11.37 0.94 -4.04
C GLN A 19 -11.56 1.52 -2.64
N LEU A 20 -10.98 0.87 -1.63
CA LEU A 20 -10.99 1.37 -0.26
C LEU A 20 -10.32 2.75 -0.18
N VAL A 21 -9.13 2.89 -0.77
CA VAL A 21 -8.39 4.15 -0.76
C VAL A 21 -9.16 5.24 -1.50
N GLU A 22 -9.72 4.95 -2.68
CA GLU A 22 -10.54 5.88 -3.43
C GLU A 22 -11.81 6.30 -2.67
N ARG A 23 -12.42 5.39 -1.89
CA ARG A 23 -13.64 5.66 -1.12
C ARG A 23 -13.37 6.42 0.18
N ASP A 24 -12.50 5.90 1.04
CA ASP A 24 -12.23 6.43 2.38
C ASP A 24 -11.28 7.64 2.35
N PHE A 25 -10.42 7.72 1.33
CA PHE A 25 -9.39 8.76 1.21
C PHE A 25 -9.53 9.58 -0.07
N ALA A 26 -10.75 9.69 -0.60
CA ALA A 26 -11.06 10.55 -1.75
C ALA A 26 -10.49 11.97 -1.59
N ASP A 27 -10.57 12.53 -0.38
CA ASP A 27 -10.04 13.86 -0.05
C ASP A 27 -8.50 13.94 -0.15
N ALA A 28 -7.81 12.92 0.37
CA ALA A 28 -6.35 12.84 0.28
C ALA A 28 -5.88 12.56 -1.16
N TRP A 29 -6.66 11.81 -1.93
CA TRP A 29 -6.45 11.60 -3.36
C TRP A 29 -6.62 12.91 -4.14
N ALA A 30 -7.70 13.65 -3.89
CA ALA A 30 -7.96 14.95 -4.49
C ALA A 30 -6.87 15.98 -4.13
N SER A 31 -6.35 15.91 -2.90
CA SER A 31 -5.24 16.72 -2.41
C SER A 31 -3.86 16.25 -2.92
N ARG A 32 -3.80 15.23 -3.80
CA ARG A 32 -2.56 14.59 -4.28
C ARG A 32 -1.60 14.13 -3.18
N LYS A 33 -2.13 13.79 -2.01
CA LYS A 33 -1.35 13.25 -0.88
C LYS A 33 -1.14 11.75 -0.99
N ILE A 34 -2.04 11.06 -1.71
CA ILE A 34 -1.92 9.65 -2.01
C ILE A 34 -1.60 9.52 -3.51
N LEU A 35 -0.55 8.75 -3.80
CA LEU A 35 -0.23 8.30 -5.14
C LEU A 35 -0.38 6.78 -5.16
N TRP A 36 -1.18 6.27 -6.09
CA TRP A 36 -1.30 4.83 -6.33
C TRP A 36 -0.42 4.43 -7.51
N GLU A 37 0.63 3.65 -7.25
CA GLU A 37 1.51 3.12 -8.28
C GLU A 37 1.60 1.60 -8.24
N GLU A 38 1.47 1.00 -9.42
CA GLU A 38 1.71 -0.41 -9.66
C GLU A 38 3.18 -0.62 -9.96
N VAL A 39 3.97 -1.00 -8.95
CA VAL A 39 5.39 -1.29 -9.12
C VAL A 39 5.60 -2.80 -9.30
N ASN A 40 6.29 -3.17 -10.38
CA ASN A 40 6.77 -4.52 -10.60
C ASN A 40 8.08 -4.73 -9.83
N PHE A 41 8.04 -5.52 -8.76
CA PHE A 41 9.22 -5.78 -7.94
C PHE A 41 10.25 -6.66 -8.66
N GLN A 42 9.85 -7.44 -9.66
CA GLN A 42 10.79 -8.27 -10.43
C GLN A 42 11.63 -7.43 -11.40
N GLU A 43 11.11 -6.29 -11.85
CA GLU A 43 11.86 -5.33 -12.66
C GLU A 43 12.65 -4.35 -11.79
N ASN A 44 12.21 -4.13 -10.54
CA ASN A 44 12.83 -3.23 -9.58
C ASN A 44 13.46 -4.01 -8.41
N GLU A 45 14.55 -4.74 -8.67
CA GLU A 45 15.25 -5.54 -7.67
C GLU A 45 15.67 -4.71 -6.44
N GLY A 46 16.04 -3.44 -6.63
CA GLY A 46 16.39 -2.53 -5.54
C GLY A 46 15.23 -2.30 -4.58
N LEU A 47 14.02 -2.08 -5.10
CA LEU A 47 12.82 -1.92 -4.26
C LEU A 47 12.36 -3.25 -3.68
N ALA A 48 12.43 -4.34 -4.46
CA ALA A 48 12.10 -5.68 -3.97
C ALA A 48 12.93 -6.05 -2.74
N LYS A 49 14.24 -5.76 -2.79
CA LYS A 49 15.16 -6.01 -1.67
C LYS A 49 14.95 -5.03 -0.53
N LYS A 50 14.65 -3.75 -0.81
CA LYS A 50 14.39 -2.73 0.21
C LYS A 50 13.12 -2.98 1.02
N PHE A 51 12.08 -3.47 0.34
CA PHE A 51 10.79 -3.80 0.95
C PHE A 51 10.65 -5.29 1.29
N ASP A 52 11.71 -6.06 1.05
CA ASP A 52 11.78 -7.51 1.29
C ASP A 52 10.57 -8.27 0.67
N VAL A 53 10.13 -7.85 -0.52
CA VAL A 53 8.92 -8.38 -1.15
C VAL A 53 9.22 -9.74 -1.76
N ALA A 54 8.87 -10.82 -1.04
CA ALA A 54 9.00 -12.19 -1.52
C ALA A 54 7.82 -12.64 -2.40
N ALA A 55 6.67 -11.97 -2.30
CA ALA A 55 5.46 -12.28 -3.06
C ALA A 55 4.61 -11.02 -3.31
N SER A 56 3.71 -11.08 -4.30
CA SER A 56 2.76 -10.00 -4.62
C SER A 56 1.96 -9.56 -3.39
N CYS A 57 2.12 -8.31 -2.99
CA CYS A 57 1.53 -7.74 -1.78
C CYS A 57 1.33 -6.22 -1.93
N VAL A 58 0.48 -5.64 -1.07
CA VAL A 58 0.29 -4.19 -1.00
C VAL A 58 1.29 -3.62 -0.01
N VAL A 59 2.01 -2.60 -0.45
CA VAL A 59 2.98 -1.88 0.38
C VAL A 59 2.52 -0.43 0.45
N VAL A 60 2.40 0.09 1.67
CA VAL A 60 2.13 1.51 1.91
C VAL A 60 3.44 2.15 2.33
N SER A 61 4.02 2.98 1.47
CA SER A 61 5.26 3.69 1.77
C SER A 61 5.01 5.19 1.92
N VAL A 62 5.65 5.79 2.92
CA VAL A 62 5.75 7.24 3.09
C VAL A 62 7.04 7.69 2.44
N VAL A 63 6.91 8.53 1.42
CA VAL A 63 8.03 9.12 0.69
C VAL A 63 8.04 10.61 0.96
N GLN A 64 9.19 11.15 1.33
CA GLN A 64 9.39 12.59 1.51
C GLN A 64 10.60 13.01 0.67
N GLY A 65 10.34 13.77 -0.40
CA GLY A 65 11.37 14.06 -1.40
C GLY A 65 11.76 12.81 -2.18
N ASP A 66 13.06 12.47 -2.15
CA ASP A 66 13.63 11.31 -2.85
C ASP A 66 13.81 10.07 -1.95
N GLU A 67 13.48 10.20 -0.65
CA GLU A 67 13.71 9.15 0.34
C GLU A 67 12.40 8.55 0.87
N ILE A 68 12.39 7.23 0.98
CA ILE A 68 11.34 6.49 1.67
C ILE A 68 11.61 6.57 3.17
N LEU A 69 10.79 7.34 3.90
CA LEU A 69 10.91 7.51 5.34
C LEU A 69 10.48 6.24 6.08
N GLU A 70 9.36 5.67 5.66
CA GLU A 70 8.77 4.51 6.31
C GLU A 70 8.00 3.71 5.26
N PHE A 71 7.90 2.41 5.49
CA PHE A 71 7.02 1.58 4.70
C PHE A 71 6.39 0.53 5.58
N ASN A 72 5.16 0.17 5.22
CA ASN A 72 4.41 -0.89 5.86
C ASN A 72 3.98 -1.88 4.80
N ARG A 73 4.49 -3.11 4.92
CA ARG A 73 4.10 -4.22 4.08
C ARG A 73 2.87 -4.87 4.70
N LEU A 74 1.79 -4.92 3.95
CA LEU A 74 0.51 -5.40 4.45
C LEU A 74 0.45 -6.93 4.38
N ASP A 75 1.41 -7.65 4.98
CA ASP A 75 1.43 -9.12 4.93
C ASP A 75 0.21 -9.75 5.64
N GLU A 76 -0.38 -9.02 6.60
CA GLU A 76 -1.58 -9.52 7.28
C GLU A 76 -2.82 -9.52 6.38
N VAL A 77 -2.75 -9.02 5.14
CA VAL A 77 -3.85 -9.18 4.18
C VAL A 77 -4.13 -10.64 3.86
N TRP A 78 -3.12 -11.51 3.91
CA TRP A 78 -3.24 -12.93 3.60
C TRP A 78 -4.19 -13.67 4.55
N PRO A 79 -4.01 -13.61 5.89
CA PRO A 79 -4.99 -14.17 6.83
C PRO A 79 -6.32 -13.41 6.82
N LEU A 80 -6.35 -12.16 6.35
CA LEU A 80 -7.57 -11.34 6.26
C LEU A 80 -8.35 -11.52 4.95
N LEU A 81 -7.89 -12.38 4.02
CA LEU A 81 -8.57 -12.65 2.75
C LEU A 81 -10.01 -13.15 2.92
N GLU A 82 -10.21 -14.02 3.91
CA GLU A 82 -11.50 -14.56 4.30
C GLU A 82 -12.31 -13.58 5.19
N LYS A 83 -11.71 -12.44 5.53
CA LYS A 83 -12.28 -11.44 6.45
C LYS A 83 -12.29 -10.04 5.83
N PRO A 84 -13.22 -9.78 4.90
CA PRO A 84 -13.30 -8.53 4.15
C PRO A 84 -13.36 -7.27 5.02
N ALA A 85 -14.08 -7.31 6.15
CA ALA A 85 -14.20 -6.14 7.03
C ALA A 85 -12.90 -5.82 7.78
N GLU A 86 -12.22 -6.85 8.29
CA GLU A 86 -10.93 -6.69 8.98
C GLU A 86 -9.84 -6.24 8.00
N PHE A 87 -9.86 -6.75 6.77
CA PHE A 87 -9.01 -6.28 5.68
C PHE A 87 -9.17 -4.78 5.44
N ASP A 88 -10.42 -4.30 5.27
CA ASP A 88 -10.69 -2.89 5.00
C ASP A 88 -10.14 -1.99 6.12
N VAL A 89 -10.36 -2.38 7.39
CA VAL A 89 -9.85 -1.64 8.55
C VAL A 89 -8.32 -1.65 8.59
N TYR A 90 -7.69 -2.79 8.35
CA TYR A 90 -6.24 -2.94 8.39
C TYR A 90 -5.54 -2.05 7.34
N VAL A 91 -6.03 -2.08 6.09
CA VAL A 91 -5.49 -1.25 5.01
C VAL A 91 -5.74 0.24 5.29
N SER A 92 -6.96 0.61 5.71
CA SER A 92 -7.29 1.99 6.05
C SER A 92 -6.45 2.52 7.21
N ASP A 93 -6.19 1.72 8.25
CA ASP A 93 -5.34 2.13 9.37
C ASP A 93 -3.90 2.39 8.92
N ALA A 94 -3.34 1.52 8.08
CA ALA A 94 -2.01 1.71 7.52
C ALA A 94 -1.90 3.00 6.69
N VAL A 95 -2.89 3.28 5.82
CA VAL A 95 -2.93 4.51 5.03
C VAL A 95 -3.13 5.74 5.91
N ARG A 96 -3.99 5.68 6.93
CA ARG A 96 -4.18 6.76 7.91
C ARG A 96 -2.90 7.08 8.67
N LYS A 97 -2.17 6.05 9.12
CA LYS A 97 -0.88 6.21 9.78
C LYS A 97 0.12 6.89 8.86
N ALA A 98 0.24 6.41 7.62
CA ALA A 98 1.12 7.00 6.62
C ALA A 98 0.78 8.48 6.34
N LEU A 99 -0.50 8.80 6.11
CA LEU A 99 -0.96 10.18 5.92
C LEU A 99 -0.71 11.05 7.15
N GLY A 100 -0.93 10.52 8.35
CA GLY A 100 -0.67 11.23 9.60
C GLY A 100 0.81 11.61 9.77
N LYS A 101 1.73 10.79 9.26
CA LYS A 101 3.17 11.10 9.22
C LYS A 101 3.47 12.24 8.25
N ILE A 102 2.90 12.20 7.05
CA ILE A 102 3.08 13.26 6.03
C ILE A 102 2.52 14.60 6.52
N ASN A 103 1.36 14.58 7.19
CA ASN A 103 0.75 15.77 7.76
C ASN A 103 1.39 16.21 9.09
N GLY A 104 2.16 15.33 9.73
CA GLY A 104 2.73 15.48 11.08
C GLY A 104 4.13 16.06 11.12
N ASP A 105 4.74 16.36 9.97
CA ASP A 105 6.03 17.06 9.86
C ASP A 105 5.86 18.58 10.11
N ASN A 106 5.25 18.90 11.25
CA ASN A 106 5.18 20.25 11.79
C ASN A 106 5.20 20.15 13.32
N LYS A 107 6.32 19.69 13.88
CA LYS A 107 6.66 19.93 15.29
C LYS A 107 8.17 20.05 15.48
#